data_AF-A0A7X4JR34-F1
#
_entry.id   AF-A0A7X4JR34-F1
#
_cell.length_a   1.000
_cell.length_b   1.000
_cell.length_c   1.000
_cell.angle_alpha   90.00
_cell.angle_beta   90.00
_cell.angle_gamma   90.00
#
_symmetry.space_group_name_H-M   'P 1'
#
loop_
_entity.id
_entity.type
_entity.pdbx_description
1 polymer ?
#
loop_
_entity_poly.entity_id
_entity_poly.type
_entity_poly.pdbx_seq_one_letter_code
_entity_poly.pdbx_strand_id
1 'polypeptide(L)'
;MFRNYLIIALRNLKRQKTFSAINILGLAIGLATCILIVLYIQDELSFDSWHAKGDRIYRVMRETKAGGQSNYLPDTSGALAEALERDFPEVEKAVRVWIDFIDVSLGEKEFPLSICIADPEIFAIFDFPFVRGNLETAFLNPNAIAITESAAKRLFGDEDPIGKTITSESKHHGGERTITAIIKDVPRNSTLSRYGETDYIDYIGTGSFSSEGAKYLWEDWIPTDGWRPVNTYVLLREGADPKALSAKLSEFMDRYMGAEIARTNAYHLQPLNRIYLYSRQDYN
;
A
#
# COMPACT_ATOMS: atom_id res chain seq x y z
N MET A 1 15.11 -51.16 23.52
CA MET A 1 14.15 -51.83 22.62
C MET A 1 13.82 -51.01 21.37
N PHE A 2 13.58 -49.70 21.47
CA PHE A 2 13.29 -48.81 20.32
C PHE A 2 14.30 -48.93 19.15
N ARG A 3 15.60 -49.04 19.48
CA ARG A 3 16.68 -49.23 18.49
C ARG A 3 16.53 -50.51 17.65
N ASN A 4 16.07 -51.62 18.24
CA ASN A 4 15.85 -52.86 17.50
C ASN A 4 14.63 -52.76 16.58
N TYR A 5 13.53 -52.13 17.02
CA TYR A 5 12.36 -51.88 16.17
C TYR A 5 12.70 -51.00 14.96
N LEU A 6 13.51 -49.94 15.16
CA LEU A 6 13.97 -49.07 14.08
C LEU A 6 14.82 -49.81 13.04
N ILE A 7 15.75 -50.67 13.50
CA ILE A 7 16.62 -51.48 12.62
C ILE A 7 15.80 -52.48 11.79
N ILE A 8 14.79 -53.11 12.40
CA ILE A 8 13.90 -54.06 11.71
C ILE A 8 13.06 -53.33 10.65
N ALA A 9 12.50 -52.17 10.99
CA ALA A 9 11.73 -51.34 10.06
C ALA A 9 12.58 -50.92 8.84
N LEU A 10 13.81 -50.42 9.06
CA LEU A 10 14.73 -50.02 7.98
C LEU A 10 15.15 -51.19 7.09
N ARG A 11 15.39 -52.38 7.66
CA ARG A 11 15.67 -53.60 6.87
C ARG A 11 14.48 -54.01 6.00
N ASN A 12 13.26 -53.89 6.52
CA ASN A 12 12.05 -54.22 5.77
C ASN A 12 11.80 -53.21 4.64
N LEU A 13 12.02 -51.92 4.90
CA LEU A 13 11.97 -50.83 3.91
C LEU A 13 12.96 -51.07 2.75
N LYS A 14 14.19 -51.49 3.07
CA LYS A 14 15.23 -51.83 2.08
C LYS A 14 14.92 -53.11 1.30
N ARG A 15 14.12 -54.04 1.86
CA ARG A 15 13.73 -55.29 1.21
C ARG A 15 12.55 -55.08 0.24
N GLN A 16 11.59 -54.23 0.60
CA GLN A 16 10.43 -53.89 -0.23
C GLN A 16 10.57 -52.50 -0.88
N LYS A 17 11.62 -52.30 -1.67
CA LYS A 17 12.03 -50.97 -2.15
C LYS A 17 10.96 -50.25 -2.96
N THR A 18 10.34 -50.92 -3.93
CA THR A 18 9.33 -50.31 -4.82
C THR A 18 8.07 -49.90 -4.06
N PHE A 19 7.53 -50.81 -3.25
CA PHE A 19 6.34 -50.53 -2.43
C PHE A 19 6.60 -49.44 -1.39
N SER A 20 7.76 -49.48 -0.73
CA SER A 20 8.15 -48.44 0.23
C SER A 20 8.34 -47.10 -0.47
N ALA A 21 8.95 -47.07 -1.66
CA ALA A 21 9.15 -45.85 -2.44
C ALA A 21 7.81 -45.21 -2.85
N ILE A 22 6.85 -45.99 -3.37
CA ILE A 22 5.53 -45.48 -3.76
C ILE A 22 4.82 -44.86 -2.55
N ASN A 23 4.80 -45.54 -1.40
CA ASN A 23 4.12 -45.03 -0.21
C ASN A 23 4.80 -43.78 0.37
N ILE A 24 6.14 -43.79 0.45
CA ILE A 24 6.89 -42.64 0.97
C ILE A 24 6.73 -41.44 0.05
N LEU A 25 6.81 -41.62 -1.28
CA LEU A 25 6.62 -40.54 -2.24
C LEU A 25 5.19 -40.00 -2.21
N GLY A 26 4.18 -40.88 -2.16
CA GLY A 26 2.78 -40.46 -2.06
C GLY A 26 2.52 -39.64 -0.80
N LEU A 27 3.03 -40.09 0.35
CA LEU A 27 2.92 -39.36 1.62
C LEU A 27 3.71 -38.03 1.58
N ALA A 28 4.92 -38.05 1.04
CA ALA A 28 5.76 -36.86 0.94
C ALA A 28 5.12 -35.80 0.03
N ILE A 29 4.58 -36.18 -1.12
CA ILE A 29 3.87 -35.27 -2.03
C ILE A 29 2.60 -34.75 -1.35
N GLY A 30 1.80 -35.61 -0.70
CA GLY A 30 0.59 -35.17 0.00
C GLY A 30 0.89 -34.16 1.11
N LEU A 31 1.94 -34.42 1.92
CA LEU A 31 2.38 -33.51 2.97
C LEU A 31 2.94 -32.21 2.39
N ALA A 32 3.76 -32.29 1.35
CA ALA A 32 4.32 -31.11 0.67
C ALA A 32 3.21 -30.22 0.11
N THR A 33 2.21 -30.79 -0.57
CA THR A 33 1.05 -30.04 -1.09
C THR A 33 0.27 -29.37 0.04
N CYS A 34 0.04 -30.08 1.15
CA CYS A 34 -0.65 -29.49 2.31
C CYS A 34 0.14 -28.32 2.92
N ILE A 35 1.46 -28.46 3.10
CA ILE A 35 2.33 -27.40 3.62
C ILE A 35 2.33 -26.20 2.66
N LEU A 36 2.43 -26.42 1.35
CA LEU A 36 2.40 -25.34 0.35
C LEU A 36 1.08 -24.56 0.40
N ILE A 37 -0.06 -25.25 0.54
CA ILE A 37 -1.37 -24.58 0.68
C ILE A 37 -1.43 -23.77 1.98
N VAL A 38 -0.93 -24.31 3.10
CA VAL A 38 -0.92 -23.57 4.38
C VAL A 38 -0.04 -22.32 4.30
N LEU A 39 1.16 -22.44 3.72
CA LEU A 39 2.05 -21.30 3.52
C LEU A 39 1.42 -20.25 2.60
N TYR A 40 0.74 -20.69 1.54
CA TYR A 40 0.01 -19.79 0.64
C TYR A 40 -1.10 -19.03 1.38
N ILE A 41 -1.95 -19.72 2.15
CA ILE A 41 -3.01 -19.07 2.95
C ILE A 41 -2.40 -18.10 3.98
N GLN A 42 -1.30 -18.50 4.62
CA GLN A 42 -0.63 -17.65 5.59
C GLN A 42 -0.09 -16.37 4.94
N ASP A 43 0.49 -16.47 3.74
CA ASP A 43 0.97 -15.33 2.97
C ASP A 43 -0.19 -14.38 2.62
N GLU A 44 -1.28 -14.92 2.07
CA GLU A 44 -2.48 -14.16 1.69
C GLU A 44 -3.15 -13.45 2.89
N LEU A 45 -3.15 -14.07 4.07
CA LEU A 45 -3.71 -13.50 5.30
C LEU A 45 -2.77 -12.52 6.02
N SER A 46 -1.48 -12.52 5.67
CA SER A 46 -0.48 -11.66 6.30
C SER A 46 -0.41 -10.25 5.70
N PHE A 47 -1.21 -9.97 4.67
CA PHE A 47 -1.23 -8.67 4.00
C PHE A 47 -1.49 -7.51 4.98
N ASP A 48 -0.63 -6.50 4.95
CA ASP A 48 -0.66 -5.30 5.80
C ASP A 48 -0.61 -5.56 7.32
N SER A 49 -0.41 -6.81 7.77
CA SER A 49 -0.41 -7.20 9.19
C SER A 49 0.79 -6.70 9.99
N TRP A 50 1.77 -6.11 9.31
CA TRP A 50 3.02 -5.63 9.88
C TRP A 50 2.92 -4.19 10.42
N HIS A 51 1.79 -3.51 10.20
CA HIS A 51 1.53 -2.18 10.75
C HIS A 51 0.95 -2.26 12.17
N ALA A 52 1.61 -1.63 13.14
CA ALA A 52 1.23 -1.57 14.55
C ALA A 52 -0.17 -0.97 14.77
N LYS A 53 -0.60 -0.07 13.89
CA LYS A 53 -1.92 0.59 13.94
C LYS A 53 -2.94 -0.02 12.98
N GLY A 54 -2.63 -1.15 12.33
CA GLY A 54 -3.41 -1.72 11.22
C GLY A 54 -4.91 -1.84 11.45
N ASP A 55 -5.34 -2.21 12.67
CA ASP A 55 -6.76 -2.36 13.03
C ASP A 55 -7.55 -1.04 13.05
N ARG A 56 -6.86 0.11 13.08
CA ARG A 56 -7.45 1.46 13.08
C ARG A 56 -7.26 2.20 11.75
N ILE A 57 -6.60 1.57 10.77
CA ILE A 57 -6.36 2.18 9.47
C ILE A 57 -7.46 1.74 8.51
N TYR A 58 -8.07 2.73 7.85
CA TYR A 58 -9.12 2.52 6.87
C TYR A 58 -8.78 3.27 5.59
N ARG A 59 -9.03 2.64 4.43
CA ARG A 59 -9.09 3.32 3.14
C ARG A 59 -10.50 3.84 2.92
N VAL A 60 -10.62 5.06 2.41
CA VAL A 60 -11.92 5.60 1.99
C VAL A 60 -12.19 5.15 0.56
N MET A 61 -13.32 4.49 0.35
CA MET A 61 -13.82 4.05 -0.95
C MET A 61 -14.92 4.98 -1.41
N ARG A 62 -14.92 5.36 -2.69
CA ARG A 62 -16.01 6.06 -3.35
C ARG A 62 -16.96 5.04 -3.98
N GLU A 63 -18.23 5.10 -3.63
CA GLU A 63 -19.30 4.44 -4.37
C GLU A 63 -19.85 5.42 -5.42
N THR A 64 -20.05 4.94 -6.64
CA THR A 64 -20.78 5.64 -7.70
C THR A 64 -21.93 4.76 -8.20
N LYS A 65 -23.14 5.30 -8.18
CA LYS A 65 -24.39 4.64 -8.57
C LYS A 65 -24.79 5.08 -9.97
N ALA A 66 -24.80 4.15 -10.92
CA ALA A 66 -25.23 4.38 -12.28
C ALA A 66 -26.13 3.23 -12.76
N GLY A 67 -27.31 3.55 -13.31
CA GLY A 67 -28.21 2.54 -13.88
C GLY A 67 -28.68 1.46 -12.90
N GLY A 68 -28.74 1.76 -11.59
CA GLY A 68 -29.09 0.79 -10.54
C GLY A 68 -27.95 -0.12 -10.10
N GLN A 69 -26.73 0.07 -10.61
CA GLN A 69 -25.53 -0.63 -10.16
C GLN A 69 -24.63 0.30 -9.33
N SER A 70 -24.02 -0.25 -8.29
CA SER A 70 -23.04 0.43 -7.45
C SER A 70 -21.63 -0.02 -7.84
N ASN A 71 -20.76 0.94 -8.14
CA ASN A 71 -19.34 0.72 -8.38
C ASN A 71 -18.54 1.31 -7.22
N TYR A 72 -17.72 0.49 -6.57
CA TYR A 72 -16.83 0.92 -5.49
C TYR A 72 -15.42 1.09 -6.03
N LEU A 73 -14.85 2.26 -5.82
CA LEU A 73 -13.54 2.64 -6.33
C LEU A 73 -12.69 3.21 -5.20
N PRO A 74 -11.38 2.91 -5.16
CA PRO A 74 -10.50 3.42 -4.11
C PRO A 74 -10.09 4.87 -4.33
N ASP A 75 -10.36 5.42 -5.52
CA ASP A 75 -10.00 6.77 -5.87
C ASP A 75 -10.93 7.80 -5.22
N THR A 76 -10.30 8.84 -4.69
CA THR A 76 -10.95 9.89 -3.93
C THR A 76 -10.45 11.25 -4.37
N SER A 77 -11.19 12.28 -4.00
CA SER A 77 -10.80 13.65 -4.29
C SER A 77 -9.62 14.06 -3.41
N GLY A 78 -8.67 14.83 -3.97
CA GLY A 78 -7.50 15.28 -3.22
C GLY A 78 -7.86 16.16 -2.01
N ALA A 79 -8.97 16.90 -2.06
CA ALA A 79 -9.43 17.69 -0.91
C ALA A 79 -9.91 16.85 0.30
N LEU A 80 -10.14 15.55 0.12
CA LEU A 80 -10.86 14.71 1.07
C LEU A 80 -10.10 14.53 2.39
N ALA A 81 -8.81 14.20 2.33
CA ALA A 81 -8.04 13.82 3.52
C ALA A 81 -8.01 14.95 4.57
N GLU A 82 -7.66 16.17 4.16
CA GLU A 82 -7.60 17.33 5.05
C GLU A 82 -8.97 17.63 5.66
N ALA A 83 -10.04 17.56 4.87
CA ALA A 83 -11.39 17.78 5.36
C ALA A 83 -11.85 16.68 6.33
N LEU A 84 -11.44 15.43 6.14
CA LEU A 84 -11.74 14.35 7.08
C LEU A 84 -11.04 14.57 8.42
N GLU A 85 -9.76 14.94 8.43
CA GLU A 85 -9.01 15.22 9.66
C GLU A 85 -9.55 16.45 10.41
N ARG A 86 -10.00 17.48 9.67
CA ARG A 86 -10.56 18.70 10.25
C ARG A 86 -11.96 18.52 10.83
N ASP A 87 -12.85 17.86 10.09
CA ASP A 87 -14.29 17.88 10.40
C ASP A 87 -14.73 16.72 11.31
N PHE A 88 -13.92 15.67 11.45
CA PHE A 88 -14.27 14.48 12.24
C PHE A 88 -13.32 14.25 13.41
N PRO A 89 -13.78 14.41 14.67
CA PRO A 89 -12.99 14.08 15.85
C PRO A 89 -12.70 12.58 16.00
N GLU A 90 -13.33 11.71 15.21
CA GLU A 90 -12.99 10.29 15.14
C GLU A 90 -11.69 10.04 14.35
N VAL A 91 -11.32 10.96 13.45
CA VAL A 91 -10.11 10.84 12.61
C VAL A 91 -8.92 11.41 13.38
N GLU A 92 -7.92 10.56 13.65
CA GLU A 92 -6.66 10.94 14.26
C GLU A 92 -5.75 11.61 13.24
N LYS A 93 -5.60 10.98 12.08
CA LYS A 93 -4.81 11.43 10.93
C LYS A 93 -5.42 10.97 9.62
N ALA A 94 -5.25 11.75 8.56
CA ALA A 94 -5.58 11.35 7.20
C ALA A 94 -4.37 11.55 6.27
N VAL A 95 -4.25 10.70 5.25
CA VAL A 95 -3.18 10.79 4.26
C VAL A 95 -3.72 10.47 2.88
N ARG A 96 -3.26 11.25 1.90
CA ARG A 96 -3.39 10.96 0.47
C ARG A 96 -2.21 10.13 0.02
N VAL A 97 -2.49 9.13 -0.81
CA VAL A 97 -1.47 8.26 -1.42
C VAL A 97 -1.75 8.17 -2.92
N TRP A 98 -0.75 8.47 -3.73
CA TRP A 98 -0.74 8.25 -5.16
C TRP A 98 0.49 7.44 -5.52
N ILE A 99 0.26 6.20 -5.97
CA ILE A 99 1.32 5.33 -6.49
C ILE A 99 1.39 5.49 -8.00
N ASP A 100 2.59 5.68 -8.53
CA ASP A 100 2.84 5.86 -9.96
C ASP A 100 4.11 5.12 -10.41
N PHE A 101 4.24 4.91 -11.72
CA PHE A 101 5.49 4.43 -12.33
C PHE A 101 6.07 5.52 -13.20
N ILE A 102 7.30 5.90 -12.89
CA ILE A 102 7.97 6.97 -13.60
C ILE A 102 9.37 6.52 -13.99
N ASP A 103 9.89 7.12 -15.05
CA ASP A 103 11.32 7.05 -15.35
C ASP A 103 12.05 8.11 -14.54
N VAL A 104 13.22 7.74 -14.04
CA VAL A 104 14.12 8.61 -13.30
C VAL A 104 15.47 8.64 -13.98
N SER A 105 15.99 9.85 -14.17
CA SER A 105 17.32 10.11 -14.71
C SER A 105 18.34 10.33 -13.60
N LEU A 106 19.48 9.64 -13.70
CA LEU A 106 20.68 9.86 -12.88
C LEU A 106 21.89 9.99 -13.81
N GLY A 107 22.24 11.24 -14.14
CA GLY A 107 23.21 11.53 -15.20
C GLY A 107 22.65 11.12 -16.56
N GLU A 108 23.36 10.25 -17.28
CA GLU A 108 22.94 9.71 -18.58
C GLU A 108 22.14 8.40 -18.47
N LYS A 109 21.89 7.90 -17.26
CA LYS A 109 21.17 6.64 -17.03
C LYS A 109 19.73 6.89 -16.66
N GLU A 110 18.83 6.09 -17.22
CA GLU A 110 17.42 6.07 -16.90
C GLU A 110 17.05 4.80 -16.14
N PHE A 111 16.17 4.94 -15.14
CA PHE A 111 15.70 3.85 -14.30
C PHE A 111 14.18 3.95 -14.14
N PRO A 112 13.42 2.89 -14.46
CA PRO A 112 12.02 2.84 -14.12
C PRO A 112 11.88 2.58 -12.61
N LEU A 113 11.15 3.46 -11.92
CA LEU A 113 10.89 3.37 -10.49
C LEU A 113 9.39 3.34 -10.18
N SER A 114 9.01 2.55 -9.18
CA SER A 114 7.70 2.63 -8.54
C SER A 114 7.74 3.64 -7.41
N ILE A 115 6.84 4.63 -7.43
CA ILE A 115 6.90 5.77 -6.52
C ILE A 115 5.61 5.89 -5.73
N CYS A 116 5.73 6.32 -4.48
CA CYS A 116 4.59 6.64 -3.62
C CYS A 116 4.66 8.12 -3.25
N ILE A 117 3.76 8.91 -3.83
CA ILE A 117 3.58 10.31 -3.48
C ILE A 117 2.50 10.40 -2.41
N ALA A 118 2.83 11.00 -1.27
CA ALA A 118 1.94 11.04 -0.13
C ALA A 118 2.08 12.31 0.72
N ASP A 119 1.10 12.53 1.60
CA ASP A 119 1.22 13.54 2.64
C ASP A 119 2.24 13.09 3.72
N PRO A 120 2.83 14.05 4.47
CA PRO A 120 3.76 13.73 5.58
C PRO A 120 3.22 12.75 6.61
N GLU A 121 1.91 12.74 6.82
CA GLU A 121 1.17 11.86 7.72
C GLU A 121 1.36 10.36 7.41
N ILE A 122 1.88 9.99 6.23
CA ILE A 122 2.04 8.59 5.84
C ILE A 122 2.88 7.80 6.87
N PHE A 123 3.91 8.39 7.48
CA PHE A 123 4.74 7.74 8.52
C PHE A 123 4.09 7.73 9.90
N ALA A 124 3.08 8.57 10.14
CA ALA A 124 2.29 8.53 11.36
C ALA A 124 1.21 7.44 11.31
N ILE A 125 0.76 7.09 10.10
CA ILE A 125 -0.29 6.11 9.84
C ILE A 125 0.32 4.73 9.59
N PHE A 126 1.26 4.64 8.66
CA PHE A 126 1.91 3.41 8.25
C PHE A 126 3.32 3.33 8.83
N ASP A 127 3.68 2.14 9.31
CA ASP A 127 5.05 1.86 9.69
C ASP A 127 5.94 1.75 8.44
N PHE A 128 7.14 2.31 8.52
CA PHE A 128 8.20 2.08 7.56
C PHE A 128 9.50 1.90 8.34
N PRO A 129 10.21 0.76 8.22
CA PRO A 129 11.42 0.57 8.98
C PRO A 129 12.52 1.52 8.47
N PHE A 130 12.85 2.52 9.28
CA PHE A 130 13.93 3.47 8.98
C PHE A 130 15.30 2.80 9.01
N VAL A 131 16.18 3.17 8.08
CA VAL A 131 17.57 2.68 8.04
C VAL A 131 18.53 3.79 8.42
N ARG A 132 18.55 4.90 7.67
CA ARG A 132 19.47 6.03 7.91
C ARG A 132 19.03 7.31 7.20
N GLY A 133 19.61 8.45 7.60
CA GLY A 133 19.30 9.78 7.06
C GLY A 133 18.40 10.59 7.99
N ASN A 134 17.45 11.34 7.44
CA ASN A 134 16.49 12.11 8.22
C ASN A 134 15.10 12.05 7.56
N LEU A 135 14.22 11.23 8.14
CA LEU A 135 12.84 11.09 7.70
C LEU A 135 12.02 12.38 7.89
N GLU A 136 12.28 13.17 8.94
CA GLU A 136 11.55 14.43 9.15
C GLU A 136 11.81 15.41 8.01
N THR A 137 13.06 15.51 7.54
CA THR A 137 13.42 16.39 6.41
C THR A 137 12.89 15.90 5.06
N ALA A 138 12.61 14.60 4.91
CA ALA A 138 12.03 14.04 3.69
C ALA A 138 10.64 14.63 3.38
N PHE A 139 9.97 15.23 4.37
CA PHE A 139 8.62 15.76 4.24
C PHE A 139 8.51 17.27 4.50
N LEU A 140 9.58 17.92 5.00
CA LEU A 140 9.65 19.38 5.12
C LEU A 140 9.99 20.07 3.79
N ASN A 141 10.68 19.36 2.90
CA ASN A 141 11.05 19.88 1.59
C ASN A 141 10.24 19.14 0.51
N PRO A 142 9.48 19.85 -0.34
CA PRO A 142 8.69 19.24 -1.42
C PRO A 142 9.52 18.34 -2.36
N ASN A 143 10.82 18.62 -2.51
CA ASN A 143 11.72 17.84 -3.36
C ASN A 143 12.46 16.73 -2.62
N ALA A 144 12.31 16.60 -1.31
CA ALA A 144 12.98 15.56 -0.58
C ALA A 144 12.23 14.22 -0.69
N ILE A 145 13.00 13.13 -0.79
CA ILE A 145 12.47 11.77 -0.87
C ILE A 145 13.21 10.82 0.08
N ALA A 146 12.50 9.77 0.47
CA ALA A 146 13.05 8.58 1.11
C ALA A 146 13.07 7.43 0.10
N ILE A 147 14.21 6.79 -0.11
CA ILE A 147 14.34 5.65 -1.04
C ILE A 147 14.49 4.34 -0.26
N THR A 148 14.10 3.21 -0.87
CA THR A 148 14.31 1.89 -0.27
C THR A 148 15.77 1.43 -0.42
N GLU A 149 16.20 0.46 0.38
CA GLU A 149 17.54 -0.13 0.29
C GLU A 149 17.80 -0.72 -1.11
N SER A 150 16.81 -1.41 -1.68
CA SER A 150 16.89 -1.94 -3.05
C SER A 150 17.01 -0.84 -4.10
N ALA A 151 16.25 0.26 -3.97
CA ALA A 151 16.35 1.40 -4.88
C ALA A 151 17.72 2.11 -4.76
N ALA A 152 18.20 2.33 -3.55
CA ALA A 152 19.52 2.90 -3.28
C ALA A 152 20.62 2.11 -3.97
N LYS A 153 20.58 0.78 -3.83
CA LYS A 153 21.55 -0.13 -4.45
C LYS A 153 21.44 -0.14 -5.97
N ARG A 154 20.22 -0.12 -6.53
CA ARG A 154 19.99 -0.07 -7.98
C ARG A 154 20.53 1.22 -8.61
N LEU A 155 20.30 2.35 -7.95
CA LEU A 155 20.66 3.68 -8.47
C LEU A 155 22.13 4.02 -8.25
N PHE A 156 22.68 3.74 -7.07
CA PHE A 156 23.99 4.23 -6.63
C PHE A 156 25.01 3.13 -6.32
N GLY A 157 24.64 1.85 -6.42
CA GLY A 157 25.52 0.74 -6.06
C GLY A 157 25.88 0.77 -4.58
N ASP A 158 27.18 0.85 -4.27
CA ASP A 158 27.70 0.94 -2.91
C ASP A 158 27.96 2.39 -2.44
N GLU A 159 27.71 3.38 -3.31
CA GLU A 159 27.87 4.79 -2.94
C GLU A 159 26.73 5.27 -2.03
N ASP A 160 27.03 6.23 -1.14
CA ASP A 160 25.99 6.83 -0.30
C ASP A 160 25.05 7.70 -1.15
N PRO A 161 23.73 7.40 -1.19
CA PRO A 161 22.77 8.20 -1.93
C PRO A 161 22.34 9.47 -1.19
N ILE A 162 22.58 9.59 0.12
CA ILE A 162 22.09 10.73 0.91
C ILE A 162 22.71 12.04 0.42
N GLY A 163 21.85 13.05 0.22
CA GLY A 163 22.22 14.37 -0.30
C GLY A 163 22.38 14.43 -1.81
N LYS A 164 22.31 13.29 -2.52
CA LYS A 164 22.31 13.27 -3.99
C LYS A 164 20.92 13.54 -4.54
N THR A 165 20.89 13.92 -5.80
CA THR A 165 19.66 14.24 -6.54
C THR A 165 19.44 13.25 -7.67
N ILE A 166 18.18 12.90 -7.90
CA ILE A 166 17.69 12.21 -9.08
C ILE A 166 16.66 13.11 -9.77
N THR A 167 16.48 12.97 -11.09
CA THR A 167 15.47 13.74 -11.83
C THR A 167 14.31 12.83 -12.18
N SER A 168 13.11 13.16 -11.71
CA SER A 168 11.87 12.46 -12.09
C SER A 168 11.36 12.97 -13.44
N GLU A 169 11.12 12.06 -14.36
CA GLU A 169 10.55 12.35 -15.68
C GLU A 169 9.06 11.98 -15.65
N SER A 170 8.22 12.90 -15.16
CA SER A 170 6.77 12.70 -15.07
C SER A 170 6.00 13.98 -15.33
N LYS A 171 4.88 13.85 -16.04
CA LYS A 171 3.93 14.96 -16.27
C LYS A 171 3.39 15.53 -14.95
N HIS A 172 3.24 14.70 -13.93
CA HIS A 172 2.61 15.06 -12.66
C HIS A 172 3.63 15.28 -11.54
N HIS A 173 4.71 14.50 -11.54
CA HIS A 173 5.68 14.42 -10.44
C HIS A 173 7.12 14.73 -10.87
N GLY A 174 7.31 15.40 -12.00
CA GLY A 174 8.62 15.67 -12.56
C GLY A 174 9.52 16.59 -11.71
N GLY A 175 10.79 16.66 -12.09
CA GLY A 175 11.77 17.56 -11.49
C GLY A 175 12.74 16.88 -10.54
N GLU A 176 13.60 17.70 -9.93
CA GLU A 176 14.69 17.24 -9.09
C GLU A 176 14.20 16.75 -7.72
N ARG A 177 14.68 15.57 -7.31
CA ARG A 177 14.40 14.95 -6.02
C ARG A 177 15.68 14.69 -5.25
N THR A 178 15.79 15.25 -4.05
CA THR A 178 16.94 15.06 -3.17
C THR A 178 16.70 13.94 -2.19
N ILE A 179 17.61 12.97 -2.14
CA ILE A 179 17.50 11.82 -1.26
C ILE A 179 17.95 12.23 0.14
N THR A 180 17.04 12.13 1.11
CA THR A 180 17.30 12.56 2.50
C THR A 180 17.23 11.42 3.50
N ALA A 181 16.57 10.32 3.13
CA ALA A 181 16.44 9.15 3.97
C ALA A 181 16.51 7.85 3.16
N ILE A 182 16.92 6.78 3.83
CA ILE A 182 16.82 5.41 3.36
C ILE A 182 15.92 4.65 4.33
N ILE A 183 14.94 3.94 3.78
CA ILE A 183 14.05 3.03 4.50
C ILE A 183 14.29 1.60 4.01
N LYS A 184 13.88 0.60 4.81
CA LYS A 184 13.88 -0.78 4.34
C LYS A 184 12.88 -0.96 3.20
N ASP A 185 13.10 -1.99 2.40
CA ASP A 185 12.15 -2.40 1.38
C ASP A 185 10.79 -2.68 2.04
N VAL A 186 9.73 -2.09 1.47
CA VAL A 186 8.37 -2.34 1.92
C VAL A 186 8.04 -3.82 1.66
N PRO A 187 7.46 -4.56 2.62
CA PRO A 187 7.09 -5.96 2.41
C PRO A 187 6.23 -6.14 1.15
N ARG A 188 6.41 -7.28 0.45
CA ARG A 188 5.63 -7.59 -0.76
C ARG A 188 4.14 -7.78 -0.48
N ASN A 189 3.82 -8.27 0.71
CA ASN A 189 2.47 -8.41 1.24
C ASN A 189 1.97 -7.08 1.85
N SER A 190 2.12 -5.99 1.11
CA SER A 190 1.66 -4.65 1.49
C SER A 190 0.80 -4.08 0.37
N THR A 191 -0.36 -3.53 0.74
CA THR A 191 -1.24 -2.83 -0.20
C THR A 191 -0.52 -1.63 -0.82
N LEU A 192 0.39 -0.98 -0.07
CA LEU A 192 1.17 0.15 -0.59
C LEU A 192 2.19 -0.29 -1.64
N SER A 193 2.75 -1.50 -1.53
CA SER A 193 3.68 -2.04 -2.52
C SER A 193 3.00 -2.47 -3.82
N ARG A 194 1.67 -2.61 -3.83
CA ARG A 194 0.94 -3.27 -4.89
C ARG A 194 0.14 -2.29 -5.73
N TYR A 195 0.71 -1.90 -6.87
CA TYR A 195 0.04 -1.10 -7.88
C TYR A 195 0.29 -1.72 -9.26
N GLY A 196 -0.79 -1.97 -10.01
CA GLY A 196 -0.73 -2.69 -11.28
C GLY A 196 -0.14 -4.10 -11.13
N GLU A 197 0.95 -4.37 -11.85
CA GLU A 197 1.66 -5.66 -11.86
C GLU A 197 2.90 -5.68 -10.94
N THR A 198 3.16 -4.62 -10.17
CA THR A 198 4.33 -4.56 -9.28
C THR A 198 3.98 -4.80 -7.82
N ASP A 199 4.95 -5.33 -7.09
CA ASP A 199 4.87 -5.62 -5.66
C ASP A 199 6.01 -4.93 -4.87
N TYR A 200 6.43 -3.74 -5.28
CA TYR A 200 7.50 -2.96 -4.64
C TYR A 200 7.28 -1.46 -4.77
N ILE A 201 7.82 -0.70 -3.81
CA ILE A 201 8.01 0.77 -3.88
C ILE A 201 9.51 1.04 -3.87
N ASP A 202 9.99 1.93 -4.73
CA ASP A 202 11.38 2.37 -4.77
C ASP A 202 11.60 3.65 -3.96
N TYR A 203 10.65 4.58 -3.96
CA TYR A 203 10.73 5.77 -3.11
C TYR A 203 9.38 6.31 -2.64
N ILE A 204 9.42 7.01 -1.50
CA ILE A 204 8.30 7.77 -0.93
C ILE A 204 8.69 9.25 -0.92
N GLY A 205 7.80 10.11 -1.42
CA GLY A 205 8.01 11.56 -1.47
C GLY A 205 6.74 12.33 -1.16
N THR A 206 6.88 13.64 -0.94
CA THR A 206 5.73 14.54 -0.79
C THR A 206 5.11 14.92 -2.13
N GLY A 207 3.84 15.33 -2.10
CA GLY A 207 3.12 15.91 -3.23
C GLY A 207 3.71 17.22 -3.73
N SER A 208 4.91 17.19 -4.30
CA SER A 208 5.50 18.28 -5.05
C SER A 208 5.19 18.14 -6.52
N PHE A 209 4.07 18.72 -6.92
CA PHE A 209 3.62 18.72 -8.31
C PHE A 209 4.54 19.61 -9.14
N SER A 210 5.13 19.03 -10.18
CA SER A 210 6.06 19.71 -11.08
C SER A 210 5.39 20.78 -11.94
N SER A 211 4.06 20.71 -12.04
CA SER A 211 3.24 21.65 -12.79
C SER A 211 2.03 22.11 -11.96
N GLU A 212 1.64 23.37 -12.14
CA GLU A 212 0.32 23.87 -11.69
C GLU A 212 -0.82 22.97 -12.19
N GLY A 213 -0.61 22.29 -13.33
CA GLY A 213 -1.55 21.37 -13.96
C GLY A 213 -1.72 19.99 -13.30
N ALA A 214 -1.07 19.68 -12.17
CA ALA A 214 -1.40 18.49 -11.38
C ALA A 214 -1.87 18.84 -9.95
N LYS A 215 -1.69 20.09 -9.53
CA LYS A 215 -2.08 20.59 -8.21
C LYS A 215 -3.58 20.41 -7.93
N TYR A 216 -4.42 20.62 -8.94
CA TYR A 216 -5.87 20.44 -8.83
C TYR A 216 -6.27 18.99 -8.48
N LEU A 217 -5.48 17.98 -8.87
CA LEU A 217 -5.74 16.58 -8.52
C LEU A 217 -5.53 16.33 -7.02
N TRP A 218 -4.71 17.16 -6.38
CA TRP A 218 -4.40 17.08 -4.96
C TRP A 218 -5.27 18.00 -4.09
N GLU A 219 -5.77 19.11 -4.63
CA GLU A 219 -6.49 20.13 -3.85
C GLU A 219 -8.00 20.18 -4.10
N ASP A 220 -8.48 19.70 -5.26
CA ASP A 220 -9.88 19.88 -5.62
C ASP A 220 -10.77 18.72 -5.15
N TRP A 221 -12.02 19.07 -4.83
CA TRP A 221 -13.10 18.10 -4.64
C TRP A 221 -13.54 17.46 -5.96
N ILE A 222 -13.52 18.23 -7.05
CA ILE A 222 -14.01 17.81 -8.36
C ILE A 222 -12.96 18.22 -9.40
N PRO A 223 -11.96 17.37 -9.66
CA PRO A 223 -10.98 17.63 -10.70
C PRO A 223 -11.65 17.90 -12.06
N THR A 224 -11.14 18.87 -12.82
CA THR A 224 -11.77 19.36 -14.07
C THR A 224 -11.95 18.26 -15.13
N ASP A 225 -11.04 17.29 -15.18
CA ASP A 225 -11.08 16.15 -16.09
C ASP A 225 -11.75 14.90 -15.48
N GLY A 226 -12.21 15.01 -14.22
CA GLY A 226 -12.81 13.92 -13.45
C GLY A 226 -11.82 12.86 -12.97
N TRP A 227 -10.53 12.96 -13.31
CA TRP A 227 -9.52 11.99 -12.92
C TRP A 227 -9.12 12.19 -11.46
N ARG A 228 -9.06 11.08 -10.71
CA ARG A 228 -8.74 11.06 -9.28
C ARG A 228 -7.69 9.98 -9.05
N PRO A 229 -6.40 10.34 -9.02
CA PRO A 229 -5.34 9.34 -8.84
C PRO A 229 -5.08 8.98 -7.37
N VAL A 230 -5.73 9.69 -6.44
CA VAL A 230 -5.43 9.63 -5.01
C VAL A 230 -6.31 8.62 -4.28
N ASN A 231 -5.67 7.76 -3.50
CA ASN A 231 -6.32 6.95 -2.48
C ASN A 231 -6.19 7.66 -1.13
N THR A 232 -7.31 7.85 -0.42
CA THR A 232 -7.29 8.44 0.92
C THR A 232 -7.33 7.34 1.97
N TYR A 233 -6.41 7.43 2.94
CA TYR A 233 -6.40 6.59 4.13
C TYR A 233 -6.61 7.45 5.38
N VAL A 234 -7.29 6.89 6.37
CA VAL A 234 -7.50 7.49 7.68
C VAL A 234 -7.06 6.55 8.78
N LEU A 235 -6.38 7.10 9.77
CA LEU A 235 -6.16 6.48 11.06
C LEU A 235 -7.24 6.99 12.01
N LEU A 236 -8.08 6.09 12.51
CA LEU A 236 -9.09 6.45 13.50
C LEU A 236 -8.48 6.53 14.90
N ARG A 237 -8.99 7.43 15.74
CA ARG A 237 -8.61 7.50 17.17
C ARG A 237 -8.97 6.19 17.88
N GLU A 238 -8.25 5.88 18.95
CA GLU A 238 -8.55 4.71 19.77
C GLU A 238 -9.98 4.78 20.33
N GLY A 239 -10.74 3.68 20.16
CA GLY A 239 -12.14 3.58 20.59
C GLY A 239 -13.16 4.27 19.69
N ALA A 240 -12.75 4.89 18.57
CA ALA A 240 -13.69 5.44 17.60
C ALA A 240 -14.50 4.32 16.92
N ASP A 241 -15.80 4.55 16.71
CA ASP A 241 -16.67 3.62 15.99
C ASP A 241 -16.64 3.94 14.47
N PRO A 242 -16.07 3.07 13.62
CA PRO A 242 -16.04 3.28 12.18
C PRO A 242 -17.44 3.33 11.56
N LYS A 243 -18.44 2.65 12.14
CA LYS A 243 -19.82 2.70 11.64
C LYS A 243 -20.45 4.06 11.92
N ALA A 244 -20.21 4.62 13.10
CA ALA A 244 -20.67 5.96 13.45
C ALA A 244 -20.05 7.04 12.54
N LEU A 245 -18.75 6.92 12.21
CA LEU A 245 -18.12 7.80 11.23
C LEU A 245 -18.73 7.62 9.84
N SER A 246 -18.89 6.37 9.39
CA SER A 246 -19.45 6.06 8.05
C SER A 246 -20.85 6.64 7.85
N ALA A 247 -21.69 6.63 8.89
CA ALA A 247 -23.03 7.22 8.84
C ALA A 247 -23.05 8.74 8.58
N LYS A 248 -21.96 9.45 8.90
CA LYS A 248 -21.82 10.90 8.70
C LYS A 248 -21.25 11.28 7.32
N LEU A 249 -20.66 10.32 6.61
CA LEU A 249 -19.95 10.59 5.34
C LEU A 249 -20.90 11.01 4.21
N SER A 250 -22.16 10.59 4.22
CA SER A 250 -23.15 10.98 3.22
C SER A 250 -23.48 12.48 3.31
N GLU A 251 -23.75 13.00 4.51
CA GLU A 251 -24.01 14.43 4.73
C GLU A 251 -22.75 15.26 4.42
N PHE A 252 -21.59 14.73 4.77
CA PHE A 252 -20.32 15.35 4.47
C PHE A 252 -20.07 15.50 2.96
N MET A 253 -20.36 14.46 2.17
CA MET A 253 -20.26 14.55 0.71
C MET A 253 -21.21 15.62 0.14
N ASP A 254 -22.46 15.70 0.63
CA ASP A 254 -23.41 16.74 0.20
C ASP A 254 -22.85 18.15 0.50
N ARG A 255 -22.31 18.36 1.69
CA ARG A 255 -21.73 19.65 2.11
C ARG A 255 -20.60 20.13 1.19
N TYR A 256 -19.71 19.24 0.77
CA TYR A 256 -18.50 19.60 0.02
C TYR A 256 -18.64 19.46 -1.50
N MET A 257 -19.46 18.53 -1.97
CA MET A 257 -19.60 18.20 -3.40
C MET A 257 -20.99 18.53 -3.96
N GLY A 258 -21.95 18.87 -3.10
CA GLY A 258 -23.31 19.24 -3.46
C GLY A 258 -24.25 18.04 -3.64
N ALA A 259 -25.55 18.33 -3.45
CA ALA A 259 -26.62 17.33 -3.46
C ALA A 259 -26.77 16.56 -4.78
N GLU A 260 -26.30 17.10 -5.91
CA GLU A 260 -26.31 16.37 -7.18
C GLU A 260 -25.33 15.19 -7.17
N ILE A 261 -24.10 15.42 -6.68
CA ILE A 261 -23.08 14.36 -6.57
C ILE A 261 -23.45 13.38 -5.46
N ALA A 262 -23.88 13.89 -4.30
CA ALA A 262 -24.25 13.05 -3.15
C ALA A 262 -25.48 12.15 -3.40
N ARG A 263 -26.31 12.45 -4.42
CA ARG A 263 -27.41 11.58 -4.83
C ARG A 263 -26.96 10.28 -5.49
N THR A 264 -25.81 10.32 -6.16
CA THR A 264 -25.28 9.19 -6.94
C THR A 264 -23.94 8.69 -6.41
N ASN A 265 -23.38 9.32 -5.38
CA ASN A 265 -22.10 8.92 -4.80
C ASN A 265 -22.19 8.83 -3.28
N ALA A 266 -21.33 8.01 -2.69
CA ALA A 266 -21.15 7.91 -1.24
C ALA A 266 -19.69 7.57 -0.92
N TYR A 267 -19.26 7.82 0.32
CA TYR A 267 -17.98 7.34 0.82
C TYR A 267 -18.19 6.22 1.83
N HIS A 268 -17.29 5.24 1.80
CA HIS A 268 -17.32 4.07 2.67
C HIS A 268 -15.93 3.84 3.27
N LEU A 269 -15.87 3.30 4.49
CA LEU A 269 -14.60 2.94 5.12
C LEU A 269 -14.31 1.46 4.90
N GLN A 270 -13.13 1.18 4.35
CA GLN A 270 -12.62 -0.17 4.18
C GLN A 270 -11.44 -0.41 5.13
N PRO A 271 -11.53 -1.37 6.07
CA PRO A 271 -10.40 -1.72 6.93
C PRO A 271 -9.16 -2.13 6.12
N LEU A 272 -7.97 -1.75 6.55
CA LEU A 272 -6.71 -2.05 5.86
C LEU A 272 -6.54 -3.55 5.56
N ASN A 273 -6.77 -4.41 6.56
CA ASN A 273 -6.68 -5.87 6.42
C ASN A 273 -7.73 -6.51 5.49
N ARG A 274 -8.71 -5.73 5.01
CA ARG A 274 -9.72 -6.19 4.04
C ARG A 274 -9.41 -5.75 2.61
N ILE A 275 -8.45 -4.85 2.41
CA ILE A 275 -8.17 -4.28 1.09
C ILE A 275 -7.77 -5.36 0.09
N TYR A 276 -6.86 -6.24 0.49
CA TYR A 276 -6.30 -7.25 -0.41
C TYR A 276 -7.34 -8.32 -0.80
N LEU A 277 -8.00 -8.95 0.17
CA LEU A 277 -8.90 -10.08 -0.07
C LEU A 277 -10.34 -9.68 -0.45
N TYR A 278 -10.80 -8.49 -0.05
CA TYR A 278 -12.21 -8.08 -0.13
C TYR A 278 -12.43 -6.76 -0.88
N SER A 279 -11.47 -6.37 -1.74
CA SER A 279 -11.47 -5.12 -2.51
C SER A 279 -12.74 -4.85 -3.32
N ARG A 280 -13.49 -5.90 -3.72
CA ARG A 280 -14.64 -5.77 -4.64
C ARG A 280 -16.03 -6.13 -4.09
N GLN A 281 -16.20 -6.70 -2.90
CA GLN A 281 -17.46 -7.45 -2.64
C GLN A 281 -18.23 -7.28 -1.32
N ASP A 282 -17.71 -6.67 -0.26
CA ASP A 282 -18.39 -6.79 1.05
C ASP A 282 -18.72 -5.44 1.71
N TYR A 283 -19.64 -4.66 1.13
CA TYR A 283 -20.17 -3.42 1.75
C TYR A 283 -21.68 -3.49 2.09
N ASN A 284 -22.26 -4.70 2.11
CA ASN A 284 -23.65 -4.93 2.53
C ASN A 284 -23.76 -5.28 4.02
#